data_AF-A0A9P5ME19-F1
#
_entry.id   AF-A0A9P5ME19-F1
#
_cell.length_a   1.000
_cell.length_b   1.000
_cell.length_c   1.000
_cell.angle_alpha   90.00
_cell.angle_beta   90.00
_cell.angle_gamma   90.00
#
_symmetry.space_group_name_H-M   'P 1'
#
loop_
_entity.id
_entity.type
_entity.pdbx_description
1 polymer ?
#
loop_
_entity_poly.entity_id
_entity_poly.type
_entity_poly.pdbx_seq_one_letter_code
_entity_poly.pdbx_strand_id
1 'polypeptide(L)'
;MGNSSALHPPTGVPHRNFAANTFVAPPKPKTPLSSYTCPVCFSPPKDAVLTPCGHILCGECLHDSLRAAQSRSRAAADMAEAAISRCPVCRAVLKDWDWKGKGVIPLELQAVRKRS
;
A
#
# COMPACT_ATOMS: atom_id res chain seq x y z
N MET A 1 -47.47 -2.13 -40.51
CA MET A 1 -46.77 -2.89 -39.45
C MET A 1 -45.28 -2.80 -39.73
N GLY A 2 -44.57 -1.85 -39.11
CA GLY A 2 -43.15 -1.63 -39.35
C GLY A 2 -42.31 -2.61 -38.55
N ASN A 3 -41.49 -3.41 -39.24
CA ASN A 3 -40.47 -4.24 -38.64
C ASN A 3 -39.15 -3.44 -38.60
N SER A 4 -38.85 -2.85 -37.45
CA SER A 4 -37.55 -2.22 -37.22
C SER A 4 -36.46 -3.28 -37.17
N SER A 5 -35.80 -3.50 -38.30
CA SER A 5 -34.51 -4.17 -38.38
C SER A 5 -33.44 -3.30 -37.72
N ALA A 6 -33.03 -3.64 -36.50
CA ALA A 6 -31.79 -3.15 -35.93
C ALA A 6 -30.67 -4.16 -36.25
N LEU A 7 -29.94 -3.92 -37.34
CA LEU A 7 -28.68 -4.60 -37.61
C LEU A 7 -27.64 -4.05 -36.63
N HIS A 8 -27.26 -4.84 -35.63
CA HIS A 8 -26.12 -4.54 -34.76
C HIS A 8 -24.83 -4.81 -35.55
N PRO A 9 -23.82 -3.92 -35.52
CA PRO A 9 -22.50 -4.26 -36.03
C PRO A 9 -21.82 -5.27 -35.08
N PRO A 10 -21.13 -6.31 -35.58
CA PRO A 10 -20.25 -7.09 -34.72
C PRO A 10 -19.04 -6.21 -34.36
N THR A 11 -19.01 -5.66 -33.14
CA THR A 11 -17.79 -5.07 -32.59
C THR A 11 -16.82 -6.20 -32.23
N GLY A 12 -16.21 -6.79 -33.25
CA GLY A 12 -15.04 -7.63 -33.10
C GLY A 12 -13.88 -6.76 -32.64
N VAL A 13 -13.70 -6.64 -31.33
CA VAL A 13 -12.46 -6.10 -30.76
C VAL A 13 -11.30 -6.99 -31.22
N PRO A 14 -10.28 -6.46 -31.92
CA PRO A 14 -9.09 -7.24 -32.22
C PRO A 14 -8.41 -7.57 -30.89
N HIS A 15 -8.45 -8.84 -30.50
CA HIS A 15 -7.62 -9.36 -29.42
C HIS A 15 -6.16 -9.21 -29.85
N ARG A 16 -5.52 -8.11 -29.40
CA ARG A 16 -4.08 -7.94 -29.53
C ARG A 16 -3.43 -9.08 -28.77
N ASN A 17 -2.89 -10.05 -29.50
CA ASN A 17 -1.99 -11.05 -28.96
C ASN A 17 -0.76 -10.32 -28.42
N PHE A 18 -0.75 -10.05 -27.11
CA PHE A 18 0.46 -9.68 -26.40
C PHE A 18 1.35 -10.92 -26.36
N ALA A 19 2.18 -11.09 -27.40
CA ALA A 19 3.35 -11.93 -27.30
C ALA A 19 4.19 -11.36 -26.13
N ALA A 20 4.09 -12.01 -24.98
CA ALA A 20 4.81 -11.64 -23.77
C ALA A 20 6.30 -11.79 -24.05
N ASN A 21 6.92 -10.67 -24.42
CA ASN A 21 8.36 -10.60 -24.61
C ASN A 21 9.00 -10.63 -23.22
N THR A 22 9.23 -11.83 -22.70
CA THR A 22 9.85 -12.09 -21.40
C THR A 22 11.35 -11.82 -21.48
N PHE A 23 11.70 -10.54 -21.58
CA PHE A 23 13.03 -10.08 -21.22
C PHE A 23 13.18 -10.22 -19.70
N VAL A 24 13.76 -11.34 -19.27
CA VAL A 24 14.16 -11.55 -17.87
C VAL A 24 15.33 -10.60 -17.61
N ALA A 25 15.04 -9.45 -17.03
CA ALA A 25 16.07 -8.52 -16.58
C ALA A 25 17.02 -9.23 -15.60
N PRO A 26 18.33 -8.95 -15.63
CA PRO A 26 19.26 -9.48 -14.65
C PRO A 26 18.76 -9.24 -13.22
N PRO A 27 18.95 -10.19 -12.28
CA PRO A 27 18.50 -10.04 -10.91
C PRO A 27 19.19 -8.81 -10.30
N LYS A 28 18.41 -7.79 -9.97
CA LYS A 28 18.93 -6.60 -9.30
C LYS A 28 19.53 -7.03 -7.94
N PRO A 29 20.66 -6.44 -7.52
CA PRO A 29 21.22 -6.72 -6.21
C PRO A 29 20.16 -6.45 -5.14
N LYS A 30 19.93 -7.45 -4.28
CA LYS A 30 18.93 -7.36 -3.21
C LYS A 30 19.46 -6.42 -2.14
N THR A 31 18.77 -5.30 -1.90
CA THR A 31 19.08 -4.42 -0.77
C THR A 31 18.75 -5.13 0.54
N PRO A 32 19.66 -5.17 1.52
CA PRO A 32 19.38 -5.79 2.80
C PRO A 32 18.24 -5.03 3.50
N LEU A 33 17.37 -5.73 4.24
CA LEU A 33 16.31 -5.06 5.02
C LEU A 33 16.88 -4.09 6.06
N SER A 34 18.14 -4.28 6.49
CA SER A 34 18.85 -3.36 7.37
C SER A 34 19.14 -2.00 6.75
N SER A 35 19.08 -1.86 5.42
CA SER A 35 19.21 -0.55 4.74
C SER A 35 17.86 0.13 4.51
N TYR A 36 16.75 -0.43 5.04
CA TYR A 36 15.45 0.18 4.91
C TYR A 36 15.36 1.44 5.79
N THR A 37 14.76 2.50 5.24
CA THR A 37 14.59 3.78 5.90
C THR A 37 13.10 4.06 6.06
N CYS A 38 12.68 4.47 7.26
CA CYS A 38 11.30 4.88 7.49
C CYS A 38 10.95 6.07 6.56
N PRO A 39 9.89 5.98 5.74
CA PRO A 39 9.53 7.04 4.79
C PRO A 39 8.97 8.31 5.46
N VAL A 40 8.71 8.26 6.78
CA VAL A 40 8.16 9.39 7.54
C VAL A 40 9.27 10.17 8.25
N CYS A 41 10.16 9.49 8.99
CA CYS A 41 11.22 10.14 9.76
C CYS A 41 12.61 10.05 9.13
N PHE A 42 12.74 9.40 7.97
CA PHE A 42 13.99 9.26 7.21
C PHE A 42 15.16 8.65 7.99
N SER A 43 14.85 7.85 9.01
CA SER A 43 15.81 7.14 9.86
C SER A 43 15.56 5.63 9.80
N PRO A 44 16.51 4.78 10.24
CA PRO A 44 16.24 3.36 10.43
C PRO A 44 14.97 3.17 11.29
N PRO A 45 14.01 2.34 10.86
CA PRO A 45 12.74 2.25 11.56
C PRO A 45 12.92 1.62 12.94
N LYS A 46 12.45 2.31 13.98
CA LYS A 46 12.36 1.82 15.36
C LYS A 46 10.98 1.22 15.59
N ASP A 47 10.92 0.06 16.26
CA ASP A 47 9.69 -0.69 16.51
C ASP A 47 8.86 -0.80 15.23
N ALA A 48 9.51 -1.32 14.19
CA ALA A 48 9.01 -1.29 12.82
C ALA A 48 7.68 -2.06 12.72
N VAL A 49 6.78 -1.57 11.89
CA VAL A 49 5.51 -2.24 11.59
C VAL A 49 5.36 -2.44 10.09
N LEU A 50 4.84 -3.59 9.70
CA LEU A 50 4.39 -3.90 8.34
C LEU A 50 2.88 -3.72 8.27
N THR A 51 2.44 -2.78 7.44
CA THR A 51 1.02 -2.56 7.17
C THR A 51 0.46 -3.66 6.24
N PRO A 52 -0.87 -3.93 6.22
CA PRO A 52 -1.46 -4.92 5.30
C PRO A 52 -1.21 -4.63 3.82
N CYS A 53 -0.98 -3.36 3.48
CA CYS A 53 -0.62 -2.93 2.13
C CYS A 53 0.87 -3.11 1.78
N GLY A 54 1.68 -3.64 2.70
CA GLY A 54 3.07 -4.00 2.46
C GLY A 54 4.12 -2.92 2.81
N HIS A 55 3.71 -1.74 3.29
CA HIS A 55 4.67 -0.69 3.66
C HIS A 55 5.19 -0.87 5.08
N ILE A 56 6.51 -0.67 5.23
CA ILE A 56 7.24 -0.70 6.50
C ILE A 56 7.54 0.73 6.94
N LEU A 57 7.34 1.03 8.22
CA LEU A 57 7.64 2.30 8.87
C LEU A 57 7.76 2.11 10.39
N CYS A 58 8.18 3.12 11.14
CA CYS A 58 8.16 3.06 12.60
C CYS A 58 6.71 2.95 13.12
N GLY A 59 6.51 2.23 14.22
CA GLY A 59 5.21 2.16 14.90
C GLY A 59 4.69 3.54 15.32
N GLU A 60 5.55 4.36 15.94
CA GLU A 60 5.20 5.74 16.33
C GLU A 60 4.88 6.61 15.12
N CYS A 61 5.69 6.55 14.06
CA CYS A 61 5.43 7.31 12.84
C CYS A 61 4.10 6.94 12.18
N LEU A 62 3.71 5.66 12.21
CA LEU A 62 2.38 5.25 11.75
C LEU A 62 1.28 5.89 12.61
N HIS A 63 1.38 5.74 13.93
CA HIS A 63 0.37 6.23 14.87
C HIS A 63 0.17 7.74 14.74
N ASP A 64 1.25 8.53 14.75
CA ASP A 64 1.20 9.98 14.66
C ASP A 64 0.63 10.45 13.32
N SER A 65 1.02 9.79 12.22
CA SER A 65 0.48 10.10 10.89
C SER A 65 -1.03 9.88 10.82
N LEU A 66 -1.52 8.80 11.42
CA LEU A 66 -2.95 8.51 11.49
C LEU A 66 -3.68 9.54 12.35
N ARG A 67 -3.11 9.92 13.50
CA ARG A 67 -3.69 10.93 14.40
C ARG A 67 -3.81 12.30 13.73
N ALA A 68 -2.76 12.70 13.00
CA ALA A 68 -2.76 13.93 12.20
C ALA A 68 -3.72 13.88 11.00
N ALA A 69 -3.97 12.70 10.43
CA ALA A 69 -5.03 12.53 9.43
C ALA A 69 -6.42 12.67 10.05
N GLN A 70 -6.65 12.08 11.24
CA GLN A 70 -7.92 12.17 11.95
C GLN A 70 -8.26 13.60 12.39
N SER A 71 -7.28 14.38 12.84
CA SER A 71 -7.53 15.78 13.23
C SER A 71 -7.99 16.63 12.03
N ARG A 72 -7.41 16.39 10.85
CA ARG A 72 -7.79 17.06 9.60
C ARG A 72 -9.16 16.63 9.10
N SER A 73 -9.51 15.35 9.23
CA SER A 73 -10.81 14.86 8.78
C SER A 73 -11.96 15.33 9.65
N ARG A 74 -11.78 15.48 10.97
CA ARG A 74 -12.79 16.08 11.86
C ARG A 74 -13.11 17.54 11.54
N ALA A 75 -12.19 18.26 10.90
CA ALA A 75 -12.43 19.62 10.43
C ALA A 75 -13.23 19.66 9.12
N ALA A 76 -13.33 18.53 8.40
CA ALA A 76 -14.19 18.37 7.23
C ALA A 76 -15.54 17.80 7.68
N ALA A 77 -16.64 18.30 7.13
CA ALA A 77 -18.01 18.07 7.61
C ALA A 77 -18.53 16.60 7.52
N ASP A 78 -17.72 15.65 7.03
CA ASP A 78 -18.10 14.25 6.90
C ASP A 78 -17.42 13.38 7.97
N MET A 79 -18.19 13.06 9.02
CA MET A 79 -17.75 12.29 10.18
C MET A 79 -17.52 10.79 9.87
N ALA A 80 -18.13 10.26 8.80
CA ALA A 80 -18.04 8.84 8.47
C ALA A 80 -16.70 8.50 7.80
N GLU A 81 -16.24 9.36 6.89
CA GLU A 81 -14.93 9.22 6.25
C GLU A 81 -13.78 9.51 7.23
N ALA A 82 -14.03 10.34 8.24
CA ALA A 82 -13.05 10.66 9.29
C ALA A 82 -12.63 9.46 10.16
N ALA A 83 -13.41 8.38 10.15
CA ALA A 83 -13.13 7.17 10.90
C ALA A 83 -12.18 6.19 10.19
N ILE A 84 -11.90 6.37 8.90
CA ILE A 84 -11.11 5.41 8.11
C ILE A 84 -9.61 5.72 8.19
N SER A 85 -8.87 4.86 8.90
CA SER A 85 -7.41 4.90 8.92
C SER A 85 -6.81 4.45 7.59
N ARG A 86 -5.84 5.22 7.08
CA ARG A 86 -5.17 4.96 5.80
C ARG A 86 -3.66 4.99 5.95
N CYS A 87 -2.97 4.09 5.25
CA CYS A 87 -1.51 4.03 5.23
C CYS A 87 -0.93 5.40 4.83
N PRO A 88 0.01 5.98 5.60
CA PRO A 88 0.61 7.26 5.25
C PRO A 88 1.49 7.22 4.00
N VAL A 89 1.87 6.01 3.55
CA VAL A 89 2.75 5.82 2.39
C VAL A 89 1.95 5.73 1.09
N CYS A 90 0.91 4.90 1.04
CA CYS A 90 0.14 4.65 -0.20
C CYS A 90 -1.36 4.90 -0.10
N ARG A 91 -1.86 5.37 1.05
CA ARG A 91 -3.28 5.65 1.34
C ARG A 91 -4.23 4.44 1.31
N ALA A 92 -3.71 3.22 1.21
CA ALA A 92 -4.51 2.01 1.37
C ALA A 92 -5.20 1.98 2.75
N VAL A 93 -6.45 1.51 2.78
CA VAL A 93 -7.23 1.42 4.03
C VAL A 93 -6.62 0.38 4.96
N LEU A 94 -6.40 0.76 6.22
CA LEU A 94 -5.97 -0.14 7.29
C LEU A 94 -7.22 -0.75 7.93
N LYS A 95 -7.64 -1.90 7.40
CA LYS A 95 -8.76 -2.66 7.96
C LYS A 95 -8.39 -3.10 9.39
N ASP A 96 -9.37 -3.04 10.29
CA ASP A 96 -9.26 -3.45 11.70
C ASP A 96 -8.28 -2.63 12.56
N TRP A 97 -7.87 -1.45 12.11
CA TRP A 97 -7.05 -0.55 12.92
C TRP A 97 -7.84 0.02 14.10
N ASP A 98 -7.38 -0.29 15.33
CA ASP A 98 -8.06 0.07 16.58
C ASP A 98 -7.31 1.12 17.43
N TRP A 99 -6.28 1.78 16.85
CA TRP A 99 -5.38 2.72 17.54
C TRP A 99 -4.51 2.13 18.65
N LYS A 100 -4.66 0.85 18.97
CA LYS A 100 -3.81 0.12 19.92
C LYS A 100 -2.78 -0.76 19.19
N GLY A 101 -2.73 -0.68 17.86
CA GLY A 101 -1.81 -1.43 17.03
C GLY A 101 -2.40 -2.68 16.38
N LYS A 102 -3.71 -2.96 16.53
CA LYS A 102 -4.34 -4.02 15.72
C LYS A 102 -4.33 -3.66 14.24
N GLY A 103 -4.29 -4.69 13.38
CA GLY A 103 -4.32 -4.51 11.92
C GLY A 103 -2.96 -4.21 11.30
N VAL A 104 -1.85 -4.24 12.06
CA VAL A 104 -0.48 -4.22 11.52
C VAL A 104 0.36 -5.33 12.14
N ILE A 105 1.44 -5.69 11.46
CA ILE A 105 2.34 -6.76 11.88
C ILE A 105 3.61 -6.11 12.46
N PRO A 106 3.90 -6.24 13.76
CA PRO A 106 5.15 -5.76 14.33
C PRO A 106 6.33 -6.56 13.76
N LEU A 107 7.41 -5.85 13.45
CA LEU A 107 8.64 -6.42 12.90
C LEU A 107 9.80 -6.15 13.86
N GLU A 108 10.61 -7.18 14.07
CA GLU A 108 11.91 -7.05 14.74
C GLU A 108 13.03 -7.22 13.70
N LEU A 109 13.76 -6.14 13.43
CA LEU A 109 14.84 -6.14 12.45
C LEU A 109 16.16 -6.55 13.12
N GLN A 110 16.55 -7.81 12.93
CA GLN A 110 17.83 -8.33 13.43
C GLN A 110 18.85 -8.42 12.30
N ALA A 111 19.96 -7.69 12.46
CA ALA A 111 21.08 -7.74 11.52
C ALA A 111 21.90 -9.03 11.73
N VAL A 112 21.60 -10.07 10.96
CA VAL A 112 22.40 -11.30 10.97
C VAL A 112 23.48 -11.19 9.89
N ARG A 113 24.75 -11.18 10.30
CA ARG A 113 25.88 -11.26 9.36
C ARG A 113 25.89 -12.67 8.76
N LYS A 114 25.89 -12.79 7.43
CA LYS A 114 26.19 -14.06 6.78
C LYS A 114 27.62 -14.44 7.17
N ARG A 115 27.80 -15.61 7.79
CA ARG A 115 29.12 -16.18 7.98
C ARG A 115 29.68 -16.50 6.60
N SER A 116 30.81 -15.89 6.27
CA SER A 116 31.59 -16.17 5.05
C SER A 116 32.19 -17.55 5.09
#